data_AF-A0A8S3SYS8-F1
#
_entry.id   AF-A0A8S3SYS8-F1
#
_cell.length_a   1.000
_cell.length_b   1.000
_cell.length_c   1.000
_cell.angle_alpha   90.00
_cell.angle_beta   90.00
_cell.angle_gamma   90.00
#
_symmetry.space_group_name_H-M   'P 1'
#
loop_
_entity.id
_entity.type
_entity.pdbx_description
1 polymer ?
#
loop_
_entity_poly.entity_id
_entity_poly.type
_entity_poly.pdbx_seq_one_letter_code
_entity_poly.pdbx_strand_id
1 'polypeptide(L)'
;MLRRTSKVPSNRVEDERDNFPTGKFNKEAIKPLGSSKKYEDPEDKLIENAVFGGEENLLQNLEELQSRDKETKRKKAPSDNRKPVWEDDDDKTGSISVKRMKNSRNKEPEKEGDDPTEQYTKHLQTQHHKVHSLPNWARLPTEHTDQSDEDPDVQDLLQSTGDYITSSKSLSKGIIQIKQCTDGNRDNPVQCKLNSAEFHPTSQVMLVAGMNQTLNLFQVGVSK
;
A
#
# COMPACT_ATOMS: atom_id res chain seq x y z
N MET A 1 -60.87 25.30 -18.88
CA MET A 1 -59.54 24.64 -18.94
C MET A 1 -58.46 25.71 -18.77
N LEU A 2 -58.02 25.95 -17.53
CA LEU A 2 -56.95 26.92 -17.24
C LEU A 2 -55.60 26.19 -17.23
N ARG A 3 -54.69 26.52 -18.16
CA ARG A 3 -53.31 26.05 -18.14
C ARG A 3 -52.47 27.01 -17.30
N ARG A 4 -52.01 26.55 -16.13
CA ARG A 4 -51.01 27.25 -15.30
C ARG A 4 -49.63 26.92 -15.86
N THR A 5 -48.88 27.94 -16.26
CA THR A 5 -47.44 27.85 -16.57
C THR A 5 -46.67 28.23 -15.31
N SER A 6 -45.94 27.28 -14.72
CA SER A 6 -45.05 27.53 -13.59
C SER A 6 -43.74 28.14 -14.11
N LYS A 7 -43.47 29.38 -13.70
CA LYS A 7 -42.19 30.07 -13.88
C LYS A 7 -41.27 29.62 -12.74
N VAL A 8 -40.27 28.79 -13.03
CA VAL A 8 -39.22 28.41 -12.07
C VAL A 8 -38.21 29.56 -11.99
N PRO A 9 -37.81 30.02 -10.79
CA PRO A 9 -36.80 31.07 -10.65
C PRO A 9 -35.40 30.50 -10.88
N SER A 10 -34.63 31.20 -11.72
CA SER A 10 -33.22 30.93 -12.00
C SER A 10 -32.36 31.42 -10.84
N ASN A 11 -31.99 30.53 -9.91
CA ASN A 11 -30.95 30.80 -8.93
C ASN A 11 -29.58 30.56 -9.57
N ARG A 12 -28.93 31.67 -9.94
CA ARG A 12 -27.52 31.74 -10.32
C ARG A 12 -26.69 31.61 -9.04
N VAL A 13 -26.13 30.43 -8.82
CA VAL A 13 -25.12 30.20 -7.77
C VAL A 13 -23.82 30.78 -8.31
N GLU A 14 -23.32 31.83 -7.65
CA GLU A 14 -22.00 32.37 -7.93
C GLU A 14 -20.95 31.42 -7.34
N ASP A 15 -20.02 31.00 -8.19
CA ASP A 15 -18.85 30.20 -7.85
C ASP A 15 -17.95 30.95 -6.85
N GLU A 16 -18.10 30.69 -5.54
CA GLU A 16 -17.06 31.03 -4.56
C GLU A 16 -15.90 30.05 -4.69
N ARG A 17 -14.97 30.37 -5.60
CA ARG A 17 -13.69 29.69 -5.72
C ARG A 17 -12.69 30.30 -4.73
N ASP A 18 -12.04 29.39 -4.00
CA ASP A 18 -10.68 29.49 -3.50
C ASP A 18 -10.39 30.57 -2.44
N ASN A 19 -10.70 30.25 -1.18
CA ASN A 19 -10.07 30.90 -0.03
C ASN A 19 -9.29 29.86 0.79
N PHE A 20 -8.17 29.41 0.23
CA PHE A 20 -7.17 28.62 0.97
C PHE A 20 -6.32 29.57 1.82
N PRO A 21 -6.11 29.30 3.12
CA PRO A 21 -5.30 30.15 3.97
C PRO A 21 -3.85 30.10 3.50
N THR A 22 -3.33 31.24 3.03
CA THR A 22 -1.91 31.45 2.71
C THR A 22 -1.12 31.55 4.02
N GLY A 23 -0.86 30.39 4.61
CA GLY A 23 0.10 30.25 5.70
C GLY A 23 1.48 30.68 5.19
N LYS A 24 1.95 31.83 5.66
CA LYS A 24 3.32 32.29 5.41
C LYS A 24 4.26 31.27 6.05
N PHE A 25 4.94 30.48 5.23
CA PHE A 25 6.03 29.62 5.69
C PHE A 25 7.18 30.51 6.19
N ASN A 26 7.48 30.39 7.48
CA ASN A 26 8.67 31.01 8.06
C ASN A 26 9.90 30.40 7.37
N LYS A 27 10.70 31.24 6.71
CA LYS A 27 11.98 30.88 6.09
C LYS A 27 13.07 30.73 7.15
N GLU A 28 12.82 29.92 8.18
CA GLU A 28 13.93 29.45 9.00
C GLU A 28 14.77 28.52 8.13
N ALA A 29 16.08 28.79 8.05
CA ALA A 29 17.01 28.10 7.18
C ALA A 29 17.00 26.59 7.48
N ILE A 30 16.28 25.84 6.64
CA ILE A 30 16.25 24.38 6.70
C ILE A 30 17.63 23.90 6.29
N LYS A 31 18.44 23.53 7.29
CA LYS A 31 19.75 22.91 7.02
C LYS A 31 19.50 21.51 6.44
N PRO A 32 20.01 21.20 5.24
CA PRO A 32 19.87 19.86 4.68
C PRO A 32 20.58 18.84 5.57
N LEU A 33 19.97 17.66 5.68
CA LEU A 33 20.49 16.55 6.45
C LEU A 33 21.82 16.08 5.82
N GLY A 34 22.96 16.37 6.47
CA GLY A 34 24.30 16.11 5.93
C GLY A 34 25.25 17.30 5.94
N SER A 35 24.73 18.52 6.14
CA SER A 35 25.52 19.78 6.22
C SER A 35 26.56 19.85 7.36
N SER A 36 26.59 18.86 8.27
CA SER A 36 27.59 18.76 9.33
C SER A 36 28.92 18.16 8.87
N LYS A 37 28.97 17.55 7.68
CA LYS A 37 30.17 16.92 7.15
C LYS A 37 30.74 17.81 6.05
N LYS A 38 31.71 18.65 6.41
CA LYS A 38 32.47 19.41 5.44
C LYS A 38 33.35 18.44 4.63
N TYR A 39 32.97 18.15 3.41
CA TYR A 39 33.91 17.69 2.40
C TYR A 39 34.64 18.95 1.91
N GLU A 40 35.84 19.19 2.44
CA GLU A 40 36.66 20.34 2.06
C GLU A 40 37.52 20.06 0.81
N ASP A 41 37.37 18.90 0.17
CA ASP A 41 38.08 18.59 -1.07
C ASP A 41 37.52 19.42 -2.25
N PRO A 42 38.35 20.21 -2.95
CA PRO A 42 37.90 20.97 -4.12
C PRO A 42 37.38 20.08 -5.26
N GLU A 43 37.82 18.82 -5.37
CA GLU A 43 37.34 17.90 -6.42
C GLU A 43 35.89 17.49 -6.17
N ASP A 44 35.54 17.18 -4.92
CA ASP A 44 34.18 16.80 -4.54
C ASP A 44 33.17 17.92 -4.81
N LYS A 45 33.54 19.18 -4.53
CA LYS A 45 32.70 20.35 -4.84
C LYS A 45 32.50 20.56 -6.34
N LEU A 46 33.52 20.26 -7.14
CA LEU A 46 33.43 20.37 -8.59
C LEU A 46 32.47 19.33 -9.15
N ILE A 47 32.55 18.09 -8.64
CA ILE A 47 31.67 16.99 -9.02
C ILE A 47 30.24 17.25 -8.53
N GLU A 48 30.08 17.75 -7.31
CA GLU A 48 28.78 18.12 -6.75
C GLU A 48 28.09 19.20 -7.62
N ASN A 49 28.83 20.23 -8.02
CA ASN A 49 28.33 21.25 -8.92
C ASN A 49 27.99 20.70 -10.31
N ALA A 50 28.79 19.78 -10.84
CA ALA A 50 28.57 19.20 -12.17
C ALA A 50 27.39 18.22 -12.21
N VAL A 51 27.21 17.41 -11.16
CA VAL A 51 26.18 16.36 -11.10
C VAL A 51 24.85 16.90 -10.57
N PHE A 52 24.89 17.72 -9.52
CA PHE A 52 23.69 18.19 -8.81
C PHE A 52 23.35 19.66 -9.07
N GLY A 53 24.18 20.38 -9.83
CA GLY A 53 23.99 21.80 -10.14
C GLY A 53 24.42 22.75 -9.00
N GLY A 54 25.01 22.22 -7.93
CA GLY A 54 25.42 22.94 -6.73
C GLY A 54 24.29 23.11 -5.71
N GLU A 55 24.67 23.24 -4.44
CA GLU A 55 23.74 23.30 -3.30
C GLU A 55 22.70 24.43 -3.41
N GLU A 56 23.04 25.53 -4.08
CA GLU A 56 22.15 26.68 -4.25
C GLU A 56 21.04 26.46 -5.29
N ASN A 57 21.26 25.58 -6.28
CA ASN A 57 20.30 25.32 -7.35
C ASN A 57 19.45 24.06 -7.11
N LEU A 58 19.73 23.33 -6.02
CA LEU A 58 19.09 22.05 -5.70
C LEU A 58 17.56 22.19 -5.54
N LEU A 59 17.11 23.25 -4.85
CA LEU A 59 15.68 23.54 -4.67
C LEU A 59 14.99 23.92 -5.98
N GLN A 60 15.67 24.69 -6.83
CA GLN A 60 15.14 25.13 -8.11
C GLN A 60 15.01 23.97 -9.10
N ASN A 61 16.01 23.10 -9.15
CA ASN A 61 15.98 21.86 -9.94
C ASN A 61 14.88 20.90 -9.46
N LEU A 62 14.62 20.84 -8.14
CA LEU A 62 13.53 20.04 -7.57
C LEU A 62 12.15 20.58 -7.95
N GLU A 63 11.98 21.90 -7.95
CA GLU A 63 10.74 22.55 -8.36
C GLU A 63 10.47 22.40 -9.87
N GLU A 64 11.54 22.40 -10.68
CA GLU A 64 11.48 22.09 -12.12
C GLU A 64 11.08 20.63 -12.39
N LEU A 65 11.60 19.67 -11.61
CA LEU A 65 11.17 18.27 -11.69
C LEU A 65 9.69 18.09 -11.31
N GLN A 66 9.23 18.74 -10.24
CA GLN A 66 7.83 18.67 -9.82
C GLN A 66 6.86 19.29 -10.84
N SER A 67 7.28 20.35 -11.53
CA SER A 67 6.49 20.95 -12.60
C SER A 67 6.46 20.06 -13.85
N ARG A 68 7.57 19.36 -14.16
CA ARG A 68 7.60 18.33 -15.22
C ARG A 68 6.69 17.14 -14.93
N ASP A 69 6.58 16.73 -13.68
CA ASP A 69 5.65 15.67 -13.24
C ASP A 69 4.18 16.11 -13.28
N LYS A 70 3.89 17.40 -13.06
CA LYS A 70 2.52 17.94 -13.19
C LYS A 70 2.11 18.12 -14.65
N GLU A 71 3.04 18.46 -15.55
CA GLU A 71 2.75 18.58 -16.99
C GLU A 71 2.61 17.23 -17.68
N THR A 72 3.38 16.21 -17.25
CA THR A 72 3.24 14.82 -17.74
C THR A 72 1.99 14.08 -17.22
N LYS A 73 1.34 14.59 -16.17
CA LYS A 73 0.02 14.09 -15.70
C LYS A 73 -1.16 14.54 -16.57
N ARG A 74 -0.96 15.40 -17.57
CA ARG A 74 -1.93 15.57 -18.68
C ARG A 74 -1.72 14.42 -19.67
N LYS A 75 -2.17 13.22 -19.29
CA LYS A 75 -2.04 12.01 -20.11
C LYS A 75 -2.73 12.20 -21.46
N LYS A 76 -1.94 12.42 -22.50
CA LYS A 76 -2.30 12.04 -23.87
C LYS A 76 -2.78 10.59 -23.82
N ALA A 77 -3.94 10.30 -24.42
CA ALA A 77 -4.38 8.93 -24.64
C ALA A 77 -3.22 8.14 -25.26
N PRO A 78 -2.84 6.98 -24.69
CA PRO A 78 -1.75 6.20 -25.26
C PRO A 78 -2.20 5.75 -26.64
N SER A 79 -1.45 6.13 -27.67
CA SER A 79 -1.59 5.54 -29.01
C SER A 79 -1.42 4.02 -28.90
N ASP A 80 -2.22 3.26 -29.64
CA ASP A 80 -2.32 1.79 -29.64
C ASP A 80 -1.02 0.99 -29.81
N ASN A 81 0.11 1.65 -30.07
CA ASN A 81 1.39 1.00 -30.30
C ASN A 81 2.41 1.39 -29.21
N ARG A 82 2.28 0.80 -28.02
CA ARG A 82 3.35 0.86 -27.01
C ARG A 82 4.56 0.11 -27.54
N LYS A 83 5.68 0.82 -27.66
CA LYS A 83 6.97 0.21 -28.01
C LYS A 83 7.61 -0.38 -26.75
N PRO A 84 8.36 -1.48 -26.87
CA PRO A 84 9.15 -1.99 -25.75
C PRO A 84 10.10 -0.90 -25.25
N VAL A 85 10.29 -0.84 -23.92
CA VAL A 85 11.15 0.16 -23.28
C VAL A 85 12.63 -0.23 -23.39
N TRP A 86 12.91 -1.52 -23.51
CA TRP A 86 14.24 -2.08 -23.61
C TRP A 86 14.30 -3.07 -24.78
N GLU A 87 15.45 -3.12 -25.44
CA GLU A 87 15.80 -4.10 -26.46
C GLU A 87 17.08 -4.80 -26.00
N ASP A 88 17.13 -6.12 -26.15
CA ASP A 88 18.32 -6.91 -25.89
C ASP A 88 19.12 -7.09 -27.19
N ASP A 89 20.42 -6.82 -27.16
CA ASP A 89 21.29 -6.96 -28.34
C ASP A 89 21.62 -8.44 -28.63
N ASP A 90 21.57 -9.29 -27.61
CA ASP A 90 21.79 -10.74 -27.76
C ASP A 90 20.63 -11.41 -28.52
N ASP A 91 19.41 -10.89 -28.39
CA ASP A 91 18.23 -11.38 -29.12
C ASP A 91 18.37 -11.21 -30.65
N LYS A 92 19.16 -10.23 -31.10
CA LYS A 92 19.39 -9.95 -32.53
C LYS A 92 20.48 -10.85 -33.14
N THR A 93 21.43 -11.29 -32.32
CA THR A 93 22.61 -12.04 -32.77
C THR A 93 22.51 -13.54 -32.50
N GLY A 94 21.62 -13.96 -31.58
CA GLY A 94 21.41 -15.35 -31.24
C GLY A 94 20.63 -16.15 -32.30
N SER A 95 20.98 -17.44 -32.39
CA SER A 95 20.25 -18.44 -33.18
C SER A 95 20.00 -19.67 -32.33
N ILE A 96 18.77 -20.19 -32.33
CA ILE A 96 18.33 -21.30 -31.50
C ILE A 96 18.06 -22.51 -32.37
N SER A 97 18.76 -23.61 -32.08
CA SER A 97 18.53 -24.89 -32.75
C SER A 97 17.41 -25.66 -32.06
N VAL A 98 16.21 -25.65 -32.65
CA VAL A 98 15.04 -26.30 -32.07
C VAL A 98 14.96 -27.75 -32.56
N LYS A 99 15.39 -28.69 -31.70
CA LYS A 99 15.15 -30.12 -31.93
C LYS A 99 13.66 -30.41 -31.73
N ARG A 100 12.87 -30.32 -32.80
CA ARG A 100 11.44 -30.68 -32.78
C ARG A 100 11.32 -32.18 -32.54
N MET A 101 11.06 -32.59 -31.30
CA MET A 101 10.71 -33.97 -31.00
C MET A 101 9.45 -34.34 -31.79
N LYS A 102 9.55 -35.38 -32.62
CA LYS A 102 8.47 -35.89 -33.49
C LYS A 102 7.36 -36.54 -32.65
N ASN A 103 6.56 -35.75 -31.95
CA ASN A 103 5.30 -36.23 -31.37
C ASN A 103 4.15 -36.06 -32.38
N SER A 104 4.23 -36.81 -33.48
CA SER A 104 3.06 -37.44 -34.10
C SER A 104 3.51 -38.37 -35.23
N ARG A 105 2.76 -39.46 -35.39
CA ARG A 105 2.97 -40.52 -36.39
C ARG A 105 2.94 -40.06 -37.86
N ASN A 106 2.69 -38.80 -38.20
CA ASN A 106 2.48 -38.36 -39.59
C ASN A 106 2.93 -36.90 -39.83
N LYS A 107 4.19 -36.55 -39.61
CA LYS A 107 4.77 -35.31 -40.16
C LYS A 107 6.13 -35.60 -40.81
N GLU A 108 6.26 -35.19 -42.07
CA GLU A 108 7.54 -35.16 -42.77
C GLU A 108 8.55 -34.32 -41.97
N PRO A 109 9.86 -34.66 -42.01
CA PRO A 109 10.86 -33.90 -41.30
C PRO A 109 10.96 -32.49 -41.91
N GLU A 110 10.35 -31.50 -41.26
CA GLU A 110 10.75 -30.12 -41.45
C GLU A 110 12.22 -29.99 -41.03
N LYS A 111 13.01 -29.33 -41.89
CA LYS A 111 14.46 -29.18 -41.72
C LYS A 111 14.77 -28.64 -40.32
N GLU A 112 15.71 -29.31 -39.62
CA GLU A 112 16.42 -28.70 -38.48
C GLU A 112 17.09 -27.44 -39.01
N GLY A 113 16.51 -26.30 -38.66
CA GLY A 113 17.03 -24.98 -39.01
C GLY A 113 17.27 -24.22 -37.71
N ASP A 114 18.39 -23.51 -37.65
CA ASP A 114 18.63 -22.56 -36.58
C ASP A 114 17.71 -21.36 -36.81
N ASP A 115 16.65 -21.26 -36.01
CA ASP A 115 15.72 -20.15 -36.08
C ASP A 115 16.37 -18.94 -35.39
N PRO A 116 16.32 -17.72 -35.97
CA PRO A 116 16.74 -16.52 -35.28
C PRO A 116 15.97 -16.37 -33.96
N THR A 117 16.63 -15.93 -32.89
CA THR A 117 16.04 -15.85 -31.55
C THR A 117 14.72 -15.07 -31.54
N GLU A 118 14.60 -13.96 -32.27
CA GLU A 118 13.36 -13.17 -32.40
C GLU A 118 12.16 -13.97 -32.94
N GLN A 119 12.38 -14.89 -33.87
CA GLN A 119 11.30 -15.69 -34.45
C GLN A 119 10.87 -16.78 -33.48
N TYR A 120 11.84 -17.35 -32.77
CA TYR A 120 11.61 -18.34 -31.74
C TYR A 120 10.80 -17.77 -30.56
N THR A 121 11.13 -16.56 -30.10
CA THR A 121 10.39 -15.90 -29.01
C THR A 121 8.95 -15.58 -29.42
N LYS A 122 8.70 -15.09 -30.64
CA LYS A 122 7.35 -14.90 -31.19
C LYS A 122 6.55 -16.20 -31.25
N HIS A 123 7.20 -17.29 -31.64
CA HIS A 123 6.57 -18.61 -31.65
C HIS A 123 6.18 -19.06 -30.23
N LEU A 124 7.10 -18.92 -29.27
CA LEU A 124 6.86 -19.29 -27.88
C LEU A 124 5.76 -18.44 -27.25
N GLN A 125 5.75 -17.12 -27.49
CA GLN A 125 4.66 -16.23 -27.08
C GLN A 125 3.32 -16.70 -27.66
N THR A 126 3.26 -17.07 -28.94
CA THR A 126 2.03 -17.58 -29.56
C THR A 126 1.57 -18.88 -28.91
N GLN A 127 2.48 -19.82 -28.64
CA GLN A 127 2.13 -21.05 -27.92
C GLN A 127 1.66 -20.76 -26.50
N HIS A 128 2.34 -19.86 -25.78
CA HIS A 128 1.94 -19.46 -24.44
C HIS A 128 0.54 -18.85 -24.44
N HIS A 129 0.23 -17.93 -25.36
CA HIS A 129 -1.10 -17.35 -25.50
C HIS A 129 -2.18 -18.38 -25.89
N LYS A 130 -1.80 -19.41 -26.64
CA LYS A 130 -2.69 -20.52 -26.99
C LYS A 130 -3.00 -21.42 -25.80
N VAL A 131 -2.03 -21.67 -24.93
CA VAL A 131 -2.19 -22.50 -23.73
C VAL A 131 -2.81 -21.71 -22.57
N HIS A 132 -2.43 -20.44 -22.45
CA HIS A 132 -2.85 -19.49 -21.41
C HIS A 132 -3.40 -18.24 -22.11
N SER A 133 -4.72 -18.10 -22.14
CA SER A 133 -5.37 -16.89 -22.68
C SER A 133 -4.97 -15.65 -21.87
N LEU A 134 -4.99 -14.47 -22.52
CA LEU A 134 -4.76 -13.20 -21.83
C LEU A 134 -5.88 -12.93 -20.81
N PRO A 135 -5.57 -12.93 -19.50
CA PRO A 135 -6.57 -12.65 -18.50
C PRO A 135 -6.93 -11.16 -18.50
N ASN A 136 -8.16 -10.83 -18.08
CA ASN A 136 -8.64 -9.45 -18.10
C ASN A 136 -7.77 -8.52 -17.23
N TRP A 137 -7.22 -8.98 -16.10
CA TRP A 137 -6.37 -8.15 -15.24
C TRP A 137 -5.02 -7.76 -15.85
N ALA A 138 -4.58 -8.45 -16.92
CA ALA A 138 -3.35 -8.13 -17.64
C ALA A 138 -3.60 -7.24 -18.87
N ARG A 139 -4.86 -6.95 -19.20
CA ARG A 139 -5.20 -6.06 -20.31
C ARG A 139 -4.93 -4.61 -19.94
N LEU A 140 -4.73 -3.80 -20.98
CA LEU A 140 -4.42 -2.39 -20.80
C LEU A 140 -5.68 -1.64 -20.35
N PRO A 141 -5.58 -0.66 -19.43
CA PRO A 141 -6.72 0.17 -19.01
C PRO A 141 -7.47 0.86 -20.16
N THR A 142 -6.82 1.03 -21.31
CA THR A 142 -7.45 1.58 -22.54
C THR A 142 -8.27 0.56 -23.32
N GLU A 143 -8.02 -0.73 -23.12
CA GLU A 143 -8.77 -1.85 -23.70
C GLU A 143 -9.91 -2.29 -22.78
N HIS A 144 -9.87 -1.91 -21.51
CA HIS A 144 -10.96 -2.11 -20.56
C HIS A 144 -12.15 -1.21 -20.92
N THR A 145 -13.30 -1.83 -21.23
CA THR A 145 -14.59 -1.15 -21.47
C THR A 145 -15.37 -0.90 -20.19
N ASP A 146 -14.71 -0.91 -19.03
CA ASP A 146 -15.37 -1.03 -17.74
C ASP A 146 -15.92 0.32 -17.27
N GLN A 147 -17.23 0.50 -17.50
CA GLN A 147 -18.09 1.41 -16.74
C GLN A 147 -18.21 0.87 -15.32
N SER A 148 -17.21 1.10 -14.48
CA SER A 148 -17.31 0.83 -13.04
C SER A 148 -17.93 2.06 -12.38
N ASP A 149 -19.21 1.95 -12.01
CA ASP A 149 -19.98 2.94 -11.24
C ASP A 149 -19.61 2.90 -9.72
N GLU A 150 -18.42 2.41 -9.37
CA GLU A 150 -17.97 2.30 -7.98
C GLU A 150 -17.30 3.60 -7.51
N ASP A 151 -17.65 4.04 -6.31
CA ASP A 151 -17.09 5.25 -5.70
C ASP A 151 -15.55 5.14 -5.59
N PRO A 152 -14.78 6.11 -6.12
CA PRO A 152 -13.33 6.02 -6.17
C PRO A 152 -12.67 5.90 -4.78
N ASP A 153 -13.32 6.48 -3.77
CA ASP A 153 -12.84 6.47 -2.37
C ASP A 153 -12.97 5.07 -1.74
N VAL A 154 -14.00 4.29 -2.13
CA VAL A 154 -14.18 2.90 -1.64
C VAL A 154 -13.15 1.98 -2.30
N GLN A 155 -12.86 2.21 -3.57
CA GLN A 155 -11.92 1.39 -4.31
C GLN A 155 -10.48 1.53 -3.79
N ASP A 156 -10.06 2.75 -3.43
CA ASP A 156 -8.74 2.98 -2.82
C ASP A 156 -8.60 2.27 -1.46
N LEU A 157 -9.65 2.31 -0.64
CA LEU A 157 -9.70 1.60 0.64
C LEU A 157 -9.49 0.08 0.44
N LEU A 158 -10.21 -0.53 -0.51
CA LEU A 158 -10.16 -1.97 -0.74
C LEU A 158 -8.85 -2.45 -1.40
N GLN A 159 -8.17 -1.59 -2.16
CA GLN A 159 -6.87 -1.89 -2.76
C GLN A 159 -5.71 -1.78 -1.76
N SER A 160 -5.89 -1.00 -0.69
CA SER A 160 -4.87 -0.88 0.35
C SER A 160 -4.89 -2.08 1.30
N THR A 161 -3.72 -2.56 1.69
CA THR A 161 -3.56 -3.66 2.65
C THR A 161 -3.15 -3.10 4.01
N GLY A 162 -3.98 -3.28 5.02
CA GLY A 162 -3.72 -2.82 6.38
C GLY A 162 -4.74 -3.37 7.38
N ASP A 163 -4.47 -3.21 8.68
CA ASP A 163 -5.46 -3.50 9.71
C ASP A 163 -6.41 -2.30 9.84
N TYR A 164 -7.67 -2.50 9.49
CA TYR A 164 -8.73 -1.50 9.63
C TYR A 164 -9.36 -1.50 11.02
N ILE A 165 -8.99 -2.46 11.88
CA ILE A 165 -9.52 -2.58 13.22
C ILE A 165 -8.54 -1.93 14.19
N THR A 166 -9.00 -0.88 14.86
CA THR A 166 -8.25 -0.26 15.95
C THR A 166 -8.62 -0.90 17.29
N SER A 167 -7.63 -1.09 18.17
CA SER A 167 -7.89 -1.51 19.55
C SER A 167 -8.70 -0.44 20.29
N SER A 168 -9.91 -0.78 20.74
CA SER A 168 -10.75 0.10 21.54
C SER A 168 -10.35 0.11 23.01
N LYS A 169 -10.47 1.27 23.67
CA LYS A 169 -10.36 1.36 25.14
C LYS A 169 -11.58 0.80 25.87
N SER A 170 -12.72 0.71 25.19
CA SER A 170 -13.97 0.15 25.70
C SER A 170 -14.15 -1.30 25.27
N LEU A 171 -14.89 -2.06 26.09
CA LEU A 171 -15.26 -3.44 25.78
C LEU A 171 -16.25 -3.51 24.61
N SER A 172 -16.08 -4.51 23.73
CA SER A 172 -17.03 -4.80 22.66
C SER A 172 -18.38 -5.25 23.21
N LYS A 173 -19.46 -4.87 22.53
CA LYS A 173 -20.80 -5.39 22.86
C LYS A 173 -20.90 -6.84 22.40
N GLY A 174 -21.59 -7.68 23.18
CA GLY A 174 -21.91 -9.06 22.83
C GLY A 174 -20.83 -10.10 23.19
N ILE A 175 -19.56 -9.82 22.90
CA ILE A 175 -18.45 -10.74 23.16
C ILE A 175 -17.54 -10.16 24.23
N ILE A 176 -17.27 -10.94 25.28
CA ILE A 176 -16.30 -10.61 26.33
C ILE A 176 -15.16 -11.60 26.27
N GLN A 177 -13.94 -11.12 26.08
CA GLN A 177 -12.74 -11.93 26.13
C GLN A 177 -12.28 -12.10 27.57
N ILE A 178 -12.48 -13.28 28.14
CA ILE A 178 -12.08 -13.62 29.51
C ILE A 178 -10.93 -14.63 29.44
N LYS A 179 -9.82 -14.33 30.12
CA LYS A 179 -8.70 -15.27 30.28
C LYS A 179 -8.75 -15.90 31.66
N GLN A 180 -8.80 -17.23 31.71
CA GLN A 180 -8.70 -17.96 32.98
C GLN A 180 -7.30 -17.77 33.57
N CYS A 181 -7.24 -17.36 34.83
CA CYS A 181 -6.01 -17.18 35.60
C CYS A 181 -5.93 -18.24 36.70
N THR A 182 -4.79 -18.32 37.38
CA THR A 182 -4.62 -19.21 38.53
C THR A 182 -5.50 -18.79 39.70
N ASP A 183 -5.98 -19.75 40.48
CA ASP A 183 -6.82 -19.50 41.65
C ASP A 183 -6.09 -18.65 42.70
N GLY A 184 -6.73 -17.60 43.19
CA GLY A 184 -6.11 -16.67 44.15
C GLY A 184 -5.89 -17.27 45.54
N ASN A 185 -6.68 -18.27 45.93
CA ASN A 185 -6.56 -18.99 47.21
C ASN A 185 -5.70 -20.28 47.10
N ARG A 186 -4.92 -20.44 46.03
CA ARG A 186 -4.14 -21.65 45.78
C ARG A 186 -3.17 -21.99 46.91
N ASP A 187 -2.49 -20.98 47.46
CA ASP A 187 -1.45 -21.18 48.50
C ASP A 187 -2.04 -21.52 49.86
N ASN A 188 -3.24 -21.01 50.16
CA ASN A 188 -3.95 -21.28 51.40
C ASN A 188 -5.45 -21.50 51.15
N PRO A 189 -5.85 -22.74 50.80
CA PRO A 189 -7.24 -23.05 50.53
C PRO A 189 -8.07 -23.00 51.81
N VAL A 190 -9.15 -22.22 51.77
CA VAL A 190 -10.06 -22.06 52.91
C VAL A 190 -11.06 -23.22 52.95
N GLN A 191 -11.09 -23.96 54.06
CA GLN A 191 -12.00 -25.09 54.30
C GLN A 191 -13.41 -24.64 54.75
N CYS A 192 -13.88 -23.48 54.30
CA CYS A 192 -15.21 -22.97 54.65
C CYS A 192 -15.82 -22.16 53.51
N LYS A 193 -17.13 -21.90 53.57
CA LYS A 193 -17.81 -21.00 52.64
C LYS A 193 -17.25 -19.57 52.78
N LEU A 194 -16.91 -18.97 51.65
CA LEU A 194 -16.51 -17.57 51.57
C LEU A 194 -17.74 -16.68 51.57
N ASN A 195 -17.70 -15.63 52.38
CA ASN A 195 -18.79 -14.66 52.50
C ASN A 195 -18.52 -13.39 51.69
N SER A 196 -17.25 -12.97 51.59
CA SER A 196 -16.85 -11.79 50.83
C SER A 196 -15.46 -11.96 50.23
N ALA A 197 -15.24 -11.33 49.08
CA ALA A 197 -13.95 -11.17 48.43
C ALA A 197 -13.86 -9.74 47.90
N GLU A 198 -12.85 -8.99 48.33
CA GLU A 198 -12.68 -7.58 48.00
C GLU A 198 -11.24 -7.30 47.56
N PHE A 199 -11.08 -6.43 46.57
CA PHE A 199 -9.77 -5.98 46.11
C PHE A 199 -9.39 -4.66 46.76
N HIS A 200 -8.13 -4.53 47.17
CA HIS A 200 -7.64 -3.26 47.66
C HIS A 200 -7.69 -2.20 46.55
N PRO A 201 -8.24 -0.99 46.78
CA PRO A 201 -8.43 0.00 45.72
C PRO A 201 -7.14 0.45 45.02
N THR A 202 -6.02 0.42 45.73
CA THR A 202 -4.72 0.91 45.23
C THR A 202 -3.64 -0.16 45.12
N SER A 203 -3.85 -1.34 45.71
CA SER A 203 -2.81 -2.37 45.84
C SER A 203 -3.24 -3.67 45.15
N GLN A 204 -2.27 -4.44 44.69
CA GLN A 204 -2.46 -5.76 44.09
C GLN A 204 -2.70 -6.85 45.15
N VAL A 205 -3.69 -6.64 46.01
CA VAL A 205 -4.03 -7.52 47.12
C VAL A 205 -5.53 -7.76 47.14
N MET A 206 -5.92 -9.01 47.33
CA MET A 206 -7.30 -9.45 47.53
C MET A 206 -7.48 -9.91 48.96
N LEU A 207 -8.52 -9.40 49.61
CA LEU A 207 -8.99 -9.86 50.92
C LEU A 207 -10.10 -10.89 50.72
N VAL A 208 -10.00 -12.01 51.43
CA VAL A 208 -11.01 -13.07 51.43
C VAL A 208 -11.47 -13.31 52.87
N ALA A 209 -12.79 -13.26 53.08
CA ALA A 209 -13.43 -13.44 54.38
C ALA A 209 -14.35 -14.67 54.39
N GLY A 210 -14.18 -15.54 55.39
CA GLY A 210 -14.95 -16.77 55.55
C GLY A 210 -15.72 -16.85 56.88
N MET A 211 -16.61 -17.83 56.99
CA MET A 211 -17.42 -18.07 58.21
C MET A 211 -16.61 -18.58 59.41
N ASN A 212 -15.34 -18.95 59.19
CA ASN A 212 -14.39 -19.36 60.20
C ASN A 212 -13.78 -18.20 61.02
N GLN A 213 -14.34 -16.98 60.88
CA GLN A 213 -13.85 -15.76 61.56
C GLN A 213 -12.40 -15.40 61.20
N THR A 214 -11.91 -15.89 60.06
CA THR A 214 -10.57 -15.54 59.56
C THR A 214 -10.66 -14.65 58.33
N LEU A 215 -9.65 -13.79 58.19
CA LEU A 215 -9.45 -12.90 57.06
C LEU A 215 -8.09 -13.22 56.45
N ASN A 216 -8.08 -13.61 55.17
CA ASN A 216 -6.86 -13.95 54.45
C ASN A 216 -6.59 -12.90 53.38
N LEU A 217 -5.34 -12.42 53.32
CA LEU A 217 -4.87 -11.47 52.31
C LEU A 217 -3.98 -12.23 51.33
N PHE A 218 -4.31 -12.14 50.04
CA PHE A 218 -3.57 -12.77 48.95
C PHE A 218 -3.02 -11.69 48.02
N GLN A 219 -1.75 -11.78 47.66
CA GLN A 219 -1.19 -10.93 46.63
C GLN A 219 -1.67 -11.43 45.26
N VAL A 220 -2.40 -10.59 44.53
CA VAL A 220 -2.97 -10.94 43.22
C VAL A 220 -2.28 -10.10 42.16
N GLY A 221 -1.37 -10.74 41.42
CA GLY A 221 -0.63 -10.13 40.33
C GLY A 221 -0.18 -11.20 39.33
N VAL A 222 0.09 -10.76 38.11
CA VAL A 222 0.64 -11.65 37.09
C VAL A 222 2.12 -11.85 37.44
N SER A 223 2.50 -13.06 37.89
CA SER A 223 3.91 -13.45 37.84
C SER A 223 4.34 -13.32 36.39
N LYS A 224 5.37 -12.51 36.14
CA LYS A 224 6.02 -12.44 34.84
C LYS A 224 6.57 -13.80 34.44
#